data_AF-A0A563VST5-F1
#
_entry.id   AF-A0A563VST5-F1
#
_cell.length_a   1.000
_cell.length_b   1.000
_cell.length_c   1.000
_cell.angle_alpha   90.00
_cell.angle_beta   90.00
_cell.angle_gamma   90.00
#
_symmetry.space_group_name_H-M   'P 1'
#
loop_
_entity.id
_entity.type
_entity.pdbx_description
1 polymer ?
#
loop_
_entity_poly.entity_id
_entity_poly.type
_entity_poly.pdbx_seq_one_letter_code
_entity_poly.pdbx_strand_id
1 'polypeptide(L)'
;MIMNTKNKESVSQVFALGFPINLGLELSINFISFLIPAILLIQLGKTGNIILVSFSILISFYIYPLMILLLGAICTRLLPKPKLGRLTTQEDYLKYQILAALNKFIKRTPARWIIIFPFPAYLFYKIAGAKIDVSVLQSSPDSIPDFYLVSIGKNTLLGWNCNIFGHYTPDSTNTFLGKVDIGNNVLIGAEAIVWPNVKIGDNSIVQNKSVVRPGTIIPPNEIWGGIPARKIKSIEQQTYPIPLPEIEQVETYIQELLSNDYNLKCSDKNEPLLSLGLKIEDLTRIFNKLQKRYDNLFIDVTEINTETFSVKDILATIHKWKNTK
;
A
#
# COMPACT_ATOMS: atom_id res chain seq x y z
N MET A 1 -9.12 9.62 -48.97
CA MET A 1 -8.27 8.41 -48.96
C MET A 1 -9.15 7.25 -48.52
N ILE A 2 -9.63 6.46 -49.49
CA ILE A 2 -10.59 5.37 -49.27
C ILE A 2 -9.84 4.23 -48.58
N MET A 3 -10.10 4.00 -47.30
CA MET A 3 -9.50 2.88 -46.57
C MET A 3 -10.14 1.57 -47.04
N ASN A 4 -9.29 0.72 -47.62
CA ASN A 4 -9.56 -0.61 -48.12
C ASN A 4 -10.11 -1.50 -46.99
N THR A 5 -11.36 -1.93 -47.10
CA THR A 5 -12.12 -2.73 -46.12
C THR A 5 -11.91 -4.24 -46.26
N LYS A 6 -10.70 -4.68 -46.61
CA LYS A 6 -10.38 -6.11 -46.72
C LYS A 6 -9.62 -6.57 -45.46
N ASN A 7 -10.20 -7.52 -44.74
CA ASN A 7 -9.77 -8.13 -43.45
C ASN A 7 -10.22 -7.45 -42.13
N LYS A 8 -11.49 -7.04 -42.03
CA LYS A 8 -12.15 -7.04 -40.72
C LYS A 8 -12.68 -8.44 -40.42
N GLU A 9 -11.81 -9.36 -39.98
CA GLU A 9 -12.31 -10.43 -39.13
C GLU A 9 -12.96 -9.75 -37.94
N SER A 10 -14.29 -9.83 -37.88
CA SER A 10 -15.04 -9.03 -36.92
C SER A 10 -14.63 -9.43 -35.50
N VAL A 11 -14.56 -8.46 -34.60
CA VAL A 11 -14.30 -8.68 -33.16
C VAL A 11 -15.14 -9.83 -32.59
N SER A 12 -16.32 -10.08 -33.16
CA SER A 12 -17.21 -11.21 -32.83
C SER A 12 -16.58 -12.61 -33.01
N GLN A 13 -15.72 -12.81 -34.01
CA GLN A 13 -15.05 -14.09 -34.26
C GLN A 13 -14.01 -14.40 -33.18
N VAL A 14 -13.33 -13.37 -32.68
CA VAL A 14 -12.40 -13.52 -31.54
C VAL A 14 -13.14 -13.91 -30.27
N PHE A 15 -14.27 -13.23 -30.02
CA PHE A 15 -15.12 -13.57 -28.88
C PHE A 15 -15.62 -15.02 -28.92
N ALA A 16 -15.96 -15.53 -30.10
CA ALA A 16 -16.41 -16.91 -30.30
C ALA A 16 -15.32 -17.94 -30.00
N LEU A 17 -14.06 -17.69 -30.37
CA LEU A 17 -12.93 -18.58 -30.09
C LEU A 17 -12.46 -18.51 -28.63
N GLY A 18 -12.46 -17.33 -28.02
CA GLY A 18 -12.03 -17.17 -26.64
C GLY A 18 -12.97 -17.81 -25.62
N PHE A 19 -14.27 -17.93 -25.92
CA PHE A 19 -15.26 -18.52 -25.01
C PHE A 19 -14.95 -19.98 -24.60
N PRO A 20 -14.81 -20.95 -25.53
CA PRO A 20 -14.55 -22.35 -25.17
C PRO A 20 -13.20 -22.53 -24.45
N ILE A 21 -12.18 -21.76 -24.82
CA ILE A 21 -10.86 -21.78 -24.16
C ILE A 21 -11.00 -21.34 -22.71
N ASN A 22 -11.68 -20.21 -22.48
CA ASN A 22 -11.93 -19.71 -21.12
C ASN A 22 -12.77 -20.68 -20.31
N LEU A 23 -13.86 -21.22 -20.88
CA LEU A 23 -14.69 -22.20 -20.20
C LEU A 23 -13.89 -23.43 -19.77
N GLY A 24 -13.04 -23.97 -20.65
CA GLY A 24 -12.15 -25.09 -20.33
C GLY A 24 -11.17 -24.76 -19.21
N LEU A 25 -10.57 -23.57 -19.23
CA LEU A 25 -9.65 -23.10 -18.19
C LEU A 25 -10.37 -22.93 -16.84
N GLU A 26 -11.54 -22.30 -16.84
CA GLU A 26 -12.37 -22.08 -15.65
C GLU A 26 -12.81 -23.42 -15.03
N LEU A 27 -13.30 -24.36 -15.83
CA LEU A 27 -13.69 -25.69 -15.36
C LEU A 27 -12.50 -26.45 -14.79
N SER A 28 -11.34 -26.38 -15.43
CA SER A 28 -10.11 -27.03 -14.97
C SER A 28 -9.65 -26.48 -13.62
N ILE A 29 -9.62 -25.15 -13.47
CA ILE A 29 -9.23 -24.50 -12.20
C ILE A 29 -10.20 -24.88 -11.08
N ASN A 30 -11.51 -24.84 -11.32
CA ASN A 30 -12.50 -25.26 -10.32
C ASN A 30 -12.29 -26.72 -9.92
N PHE A 31 -12.22 -27.62 -10.90
CA PHE A 31 -12.08 -29.06 -10.66
C PHE A 31 -10.83 -29.37 -9.82
N ILE A 32 -9.68 -28.82 -10.19
CA ILE A 32 -8.42 -29.02 -9.45
C ILE A 32 -8.52 -28.40 -8.04
N SER A 33 -9.16 -27.23 -7.90
CA SER A 33 -9.34 -26.57 -6.60
C SER A 33 -10.20 -27.39 -5.63
N PHE A 34 -11.09 -28.25 -6.14
CA PHE A 34 -11.92 -29.15 -5.33
C PHE A 34 -11.22 -30.45 -4.90
N LEU A 35 -10.10 -30.84 -5.52
CA LEU A 35 -9.47 -32.14 -5.23
C LEU A 35 -9.06 -32.27 -3.75
N ILE A 36 -8.39 -31.26 -3.19
CA ILE A 36 -7.95 -31.29 -1.79
C ILE A 36 -9.15 -31.30 -0.83
N PRO A 37 -10.15 -30.38 -0.95
CA PRO A 37 -11.40 -30.47 -0.22
C PRO A 37 -12.09 -31.84 -0.29
N ALA A 38 -12.21 -32.41 -1.49
CA ALA A 38 -12.90 -33.68 -1.71
C ALA A 38 -12.15 -34.84 -1.04
N ILE A 39 -10.82 -34.90 -1.18
CA ILE A 39 -9.99 -35.93 -0.54
C ILE A 39 -10.11 -35.84 0.99
N LEU A 40 -10.03 -34.62 1.55
CA LEU A 40 -10.14 -34.40 2.99
C LEU A 40 -11.50 -34.86 3.53
N LEU A 41 -12.58 -34.52 2.83
CA LEU A 41 -13.95 -34.96 3.18
C LEU A 41 -14.11 -36.48 3.10
N ILE A 42 -13.58 -37.13 2.05
CA ILE A 42 -13.67 -38.60 1.91
C ILE A 42 -12.88 -39.29 3.02
N GLN A 43 -11.67 -38.83 3.33
CA GLN A 43 -10.81 -39.44 4.35
C GLN A 43 -11.42 -39.31 5.75
N LEU A 44 -11.86 -38.10 6.12
CA LEU A 44 -12.43 -37.86 7.44
C LEU A 44 -13.86 -38.41 7.56
N GLY A 45 -14.61 -38.47 6.46
CA GLY A 45 -15.92 -39.12 6.39
C GLY A 45 -15.88 -40.61 6.74
N LYS A 46 -14.81 -41.32 6.33
CA LYS A 46 -14.62 -42.74 6.67
C LYS A 46 -14.48 -43.00 8.18
N THR A 47 -14.11 -42.00 8.97
CA THR A 47 -13.97 -42.15 10.42
C THR A 47 -15.31 -42.23 11.14
N GLY A 48 -16.41 -41.81 10.50
CA GLY A 48 -17.73 -41.70 11.12
C GLY A 48 -17.85 -40.64 12.23
N ASN A 49 -16.76 -39.92 12.53
CA ASN A 49 -16.74 -38.90 13.57
C ASN A 49 -17.30 -37.57 13.02
N ILE A 50 -18.51 -37.23 13.45
CA ILE A 50 -19.22 -36.04 12.96
C ILE A 50 -18.45 -34.73 13.22
N ILE A 51 -17.74 -34.64 14.34
CA ILE A 51 -16.97 -33.44 14.72
C ILE A 51 -15.83 -33.23 13.73
N LEU A 52 -15.05 -34.30 13.44
CA LEU A 52 -13.96 -34.23 12.46
C LEU A 52 -14.48 -33.91 11.06
N VAL A 53 -15.62 -34.47 10.67
CA VAL A 53 -16.25 -34.17 9.39
C VAL A 53 -16.65 -32.70 9.33
N SER A 54 -17.27 -32.14 10.38
CA SER A 54 -17.63 -30.72 10.43
C SER A 54 -16.40 -29.80 10.32
N PHE A 55 -15.31 -30.09 11.03
CA PHE A 55 -14.06 -29.33 10.88
C PHE A 55 -13.50 -29.39 9.46
N SER A 56 -13.60 -30.54 8.80
CA SER A 56 -13.09 -30.70 7.43
C SER A 56 -13.85 -29.86 6.41
N ILE A 57 -15.17 -29.71 6.58
CA ILE A 57 -16.01 -28.81 5.76
C ILE A 57 -15.57 -27.35 5.96
N LEU A 58 -15.37 -26.92 7.22
CA LEU A 58 -14.93 -25.56 7.53
C LEU A 58 -13.56 -25.25 6.92
N ILE A 59 -12.59 -26.16 7.07
CA ILE A 59 -11.25 -26.00 6.48
C ILE A 59 -11.34 -25.98 4.95
N SER A 60 -12.14 -26.88 4.37
CA SER A 60 -12.35 -26.96 2.92
C SER A 60 -12.90 -25.66 2.33
N PHE A 61 -13.77 -24.96 3.08
CA PHE A 61 -14.31 -23.66 2.68
C PHE A 61 -13.22 -22.58 2.49
N TYR A 62 -12.08 -22.69 3.18
CA TYR A 62 -10.92 -21.81 3.00
C TYR A 62 -9.90 -22.35 2.00
N ILE A 63 -9.66 -23.66 1.97
CA ILE A 63 -8.72 -24.28 1.01
C ILE A 63 -9.18 -24.03 -0.43
N TYR A 64 -10.46 -24.22 -0.71
CA TYR A 64 -11.02 -24.07 -2.05
C TYR A 64 -10.73 -22.69 -2.70
N PRO A 65 -11.09 -21.54 -2.09
CA PRO A 65 -10.77 -20.24 -2.66
C PRO A 65 -9.26 -19.95 -2.70
N LEU A 66 -8.46 -20.43 -1.74
CA LEU A 66 -7.00 -20.27 -1.78
C LEU A 66 -6.39 -21.01 -2.97
N MET A 67 -6.89 -22.21 -3.30
CA MET A 67 -6.47 -22.95 -4.49
C MET A 67 -6.83 -22.22 -5.79
N ILE A 68 -8.03 -21.62 -5.86
CA ILE A 68 -8.42 -20.80 -7.02
C ILE A 68 -7.45 -19.62 -7.19
N LEU A 69 -7.08 -18.94 -6.09
CA LEU A 69 -6.10 -17.84 -6.17
C LEU A 69 -4.75 -18.33 -6.65
N LEU A 70 -4.24 -19.43 -6.09
CA LEU A 70 -2.94 -19.98 -6.48
C LEU A 70 -2.92 -20.39 -7.95
N LEU A 71 -3.87 -21.21 -8.38
CA LEU A 71 -3.95 -21.70 -9.76
C LEU A 71 -4.23 -20.54 -10.73
N GLY A 72 -5.15 -19.64 -10.38
CA GLY A 72 -5.43 -18.44 -11.18
C GLY A 72 -4.21 -17.54 -11.35
N ALA A 73 -3.41 -17.37 -10.30
CA ALA A 73 -2.16 -16.62 -10.36
C ALA A 73 -1.12 -17.31 -11.25
N ILE A 74 -0.92 -18.62 -11.09
CA ILE A 74 0.01 -19.41 -11.92
C ILE A 74 -0.41 -19.38 -13.39
N CYS A 75 -1.68 -19.67 -13.69
CA CYS A 75 -2.22 -19.58 -15.05
C CYS A 75 -2.00 -18.19 -15.62
N THR A 76 -2.31 -17.13 -14.86
CA THR A 76 -2.06 -15.77 -15.32
C THR A 76 -0.58 -15.51 -15.58
N ARG A 77 0.33 -16.01 -14.74
CA ARG A 77 1.77 -15.81 -14.88
C ARG A 77 2.35 -16.47 -16.12
N LEU A 78 1.82 -17.65 -16.48
CA LEU A 78 2.29 -18.48 -17.59
C LEU A 78 1.65 -18.12 -18.93
N LEU A 79 0.40 -17.63 -18.92
CA LEU A 79 -0.30 -17.26 -20.13
C LEU A 79 0.39 -16.09 -20.86
N PRO A 80 0.50 -16.16 -22.20
CA PRO A 80 1.15 -15.13 -23.00
C PRO A 80 0.43 -13.79 -22.87
N LYS A 81 1.20 -12.71 -22.77
CA LYS A 81 0.67 -11.35 -22.62
C LYS A 81 0.46 -10.68 -23.98
N PRO A 82 -0.64 -9.93 -24.16
CA PRO A 82 -0.83 -9.12 -25.36
C PRO A 82 0.23 -8.00 -25.44
N LYS A 83 0.50 -7.53 -26.66
CA LYS A 83 1.39 -6.38 -26.87
C LYS A 83 0.79 -5.09 -26.29
N LEU A 84 1.66 -4.21 -25.81
CA LEU A 84 1.28 -2.87 -25.37
C LEU A 84 0.91 -1.99 -26.56
N GLY A 85 0.08 -0.97 -26.31
CA GLY A 85 -0.46 -0.08 -27.32
C GLY A 85 -1.79 -0.56 -27.88
N ARG A 86 -2.11 -0.16 -29.12
CA ARG A 86 -3.36 -0.54 -29.78
C ARG A 86 -3.32 -2.01 -30.17
N LEU A 87 -4.32 -2.77 -29.77
CA LEU A 87 -4.50 -4.15 -30.22
C LEU A 87 -4.96 -4.13 -31.68
N THR A 88 -4.15 -4.72 -32.55
CA THR A 88 -4.41 -4.78 -33.99
C THR A 88 -4.58 -6.20 -34.52
N THR A 89 -4.02 -7.19 -33.82
CA THR A 89 -4.02 -8.59 -34.25
C THR A 89 -5.06 -9.41 -33.48
N GLN A 90 -5.64 -10.41 -34.15
CA GLN A 90 -6.58 -11.35 -33.55
C GLN A 90 -5.96 -12.08 -32.35
N GLU A 91 -4.69 -12.45 -32.48
CA GLU A 91 -3.90 -13.13 -31.45
C GLU A 91 -3.79 -12.28 -30.16
N ASP A 92 -3.49 -10.98 -30.28
CA ASP A 92 -3.41 -10.08 -29.13
C ASP A 92 -4.77 -9.87 -28.47
N TYR A 93 -5.86 -9.78 -29.26
CA TYR A 93 -7.22 -9.73 -28.71
C TYR A 93 -7.57 -11.02 -27.94
N LEU A 94 -7.20 -12.19 -28.47
CA LEU A 94 -7.44 -13.46 -27.81
C LEU A 94 -6.68 -13.57 -26.49
N LYS A 95 -5.39 -13.20 -26.47
CA LYS A 95 -4.58 -13.14 -25.23
C LYS A 95 -5.21 -12.23 -24.18
N TYR A 96 -5.61 -11.03 -24.57
CA TYR A 96 -6.28 -10.08 -23.69
C TYR A 96 -7.60 -10.64 -23.15
N GLN A 97 -8.45 -11.19 -24.02
CA GLN A 97 -9.74 -11.76 -23.64
C GLN A 97 -9.56 -12.90 -22.64
N ILE A 98 -8.60 -13.80 -22.86
CA ILE A 98 -8.35 -14.92 -21.95
C ILE A 98 -7.94 -14.42 -20.55
N LEU A 99 -6.99 -13.48 -20.50
CA LEU A 99 -6.53 -12.90 -19.22
C LEU A 99 -7.65 -12.14 -18.50
N ALA A 100 -8.45 -11.37 -19.24
CA ALA A 100 -9.58 -10.63 -18.69
C ALA A 100 -10.69 -11.56 -18.17
N ALA A 101 -10.98 -12.64 -18.90
CA ALA A 101 -11.95 -13.65 -18.48
C ALA A 101 -11.49 -14.39 -17.22
N LEU A 102 -10.23 -14.83 -17.18
CA LEU A 102 -9.65 -15.50 -16.02
C LEU A 102 -9.72 -14.62 -14.76
N ASN A 103 -9.39 -13.33 -14.86
CA ASN A 103 -9.51 -12.42 -13.72
C ASN A 103 -10.97 -12.23 -13.27
N LYS A 104 -11.91 -12.08 -14.23
CA LYS A 104 -13.34 -12.00 -13.91
C LYS A 104 -13.85 -13.28 -13.26
N PHE A 105 -13.39 -14.45 -13.72
CA PHE A 105 -13.72 -15.74 -13.14
C PHE A 105 -13.30 -15.81 -11.67
N ILE A 106 -12.04 -15.51 -11.35
CA ILE A 106 -11.53 -15.51 -9.96
C ILE A 106 -12.43 -14.63 -9.07
N LYS A 107 -12.80 -13.45 -9.57
CA LYS A 107 -13.67 -12.49 -8.87
C LYS A 107 -15.15 -12.92 -8.75
N ARG A 108 -15.62 -13.90 -9.52
CA ARG A 108 -16.97 -14.50 -9.42
C ARG A 108 -17.04 -15.68 -8.45
N THR A 109 -15.90 -16.15 -7.95
CA THR A 109 -15.81 -17.25 -6.99
C THR A 109 -15.63 -16.73 -5.55
N PRO A 110 -15.76 -17.59 -4.52
CA PRO A 110 -15.44 -17.22 -3.14
C PRO A 110 -14.01 -16.68 -2.94
N ALA A 111 -13.09 -16.91 -3.89
CA ALA A 111 -11.75 -16.35 -3.89
C ALA A 111 -11.74 -14.81 -3.81
N ARG A 112 -12.79 -14.16 -4.34
CA ARG A 112 -13.02 -12.71 -4.20
C ARG A 112 -12.99 -12.25 -2.74
N TRP A 113 -13.56 -13.01 -1.81
CA TRP A 113 -13.60 -12.65 -0.39
C TRP A 113 -12.25 -12.84 0.29
N ILE A 114 -11.36 -13.66 -0.29
CA ILE A 114 -10.01 -13.85 0.24
C ILE A 114 -9.06 -12.75 -0.24
N ILE A 115 -9.23 -12.24 -1.46
CA ILE A 115 -8.43 -11.12 -2.01
C ILE A 115 -8.62 -9.81 -1.22
N ILE A 116 -9.67 -9.65 -0.44
CA ILE A 116 -9.81 -8.44 0.39
C ILE A 116 -8.72 -8.35 1.47
N PHE A 117 -8.18 -9.49 1.91
CA PHE A 117 -7.16 -9.53 2.93
C PHE A 117 -5.78 -9.20 2.32
N PRO A 118 -4.97 -8.33 2.96
CA PRO A 118 -3.71 -7.85 2.38
C PRO A 118 -2.73 -8.97 1.98
N PHE A 119 -2.54 -9.97 2.84
CA PHE A 119 -1.55 -11.01 2.60
C PHE A 119 -1.91 -11.97 1.44
N PRO A 120 -3.12 -12.56 1.38
CA PRO A 120 -3.54 -13.35 0.21
C PRO A 120 -3.55 -12.56 -1.10
N ALA A 121 -4.02 -11.30 -1.08
CA ALA A 121 -3.96 -10.44 -2.27
C ALA A 121 -2.53 -10.21 -2.74
N TYR A 122 -1.64 -9.84 -1.82
CA TYR A 122 -0.23 -9.64 -2.11
C TYR A 122 0.37 -10.88 -2.80
N LEU A 123 0.15 -12.07 -2.22
CA LEU A 123 0.69 -13.31 -2.77
C LEU A 123 0.11 -13.61 -4.16
N PHE A 124 -1.21 -13.45 -4.34
CA PHE A 124 -1.89 -13.61 -5.62
C PHE A 124 -1.27 -12.71 -6.69
N TYR A 125 -1.23 -11.40 -6.46
CA TYR A 125 -0.72 -10.43 -7.42
C TYR A 125 0.76 -10.66 -7.73
N LYS A 126 1.58 -10.96 -6.72
CA LYS A 126 3.01 -11.23 -6.88
C LYS A 126 3.28 -12.48 -7.71
N ILE A 127 2.59 -13.59 -7.43
CA ILE A 127 2.70 -14.82 -8.23
C ILE A 127 2.24 -14.56 -9.66
N ALA A 128 1.14 -13.82 -9.83
CA ALA A 128 0.58 -13.50 -11.14
C ALA A 128 1.44 -12.53 -11.98
N GLY A 129 2.50 -11.98 -11.40
CA GLY A 129 3.53 -11.18 -12.07
C GLY A 129 3.37 -9.66 -11.93
N ALA A 130 2.49 -9.18 -11.05
CA ALA A 130 2.36 -7.76 -10.75
C ALA A 130 3.55 -7.26 -9.90
N LYS A 131 3.91 -5.99 -10.08
CA LYS A 131 4.93 -5.33 -9.26
C LYS A 131 4.24 -4.56 -8.13
N ILE A 132 3.84 -5.27 -7.09
CA ILE A 132 3.15 -4.71 -5.93
C ILE A 132 3.96 -4.96 -4.66
N ASP A 133 4.09 -3.96 -3.82
CA ASP A 133 4.71 -4.11 -2.50
C ASP A 133 3.74 -4.75 -1.50
N VAL A 134 4.29 -5.43 -0.48
CA VAL A 134 3.49 -6.09 0.58
C VAL A 134 2.74 -5.10 1.46
N SER A 135 3.23 -3.86 1.56
CA SER A 135 2.61 -2.77 2.34
C SER A 135 1.44 -2.10 1.64
N VAL A 136 1.11 -2.50 0.41
CA VAL A 136 -0.04 -1.94 -0.32
C VAL A 136 -1.33 -2.40 0.35
N LEU A 137 -2.13 -1.43 0.77
CA LEU A 137 -3.43 -1.69 1.38
C LEU A 137 -4.51 -1.54 0.32
N GLN A 138 -5.07 -2.68 -0.09
CA GLN A 138 -6.19 -2.73 -1.01
C GLN A 138 -7.51 -2.89 -0.23
N SER A 139 -8.40 -1.91 -0.33
CA SER A 139 -9.70 -2.00 0.33
C SER A 139 -10.73 -2.79 -0.47
N SER A 140 -10.56 -2.95 -1.79
CA SER A 140 -11.52 -3.68 -2.64
C SER A 140 -10.87 -4.73 -3.56
N PRO A 141 -11.47 -5.92 -3.71
CA PRO A 141 -10.89 -7.01 -4.50
C PRO A 141 -10.86 -6.75 -6.02
N ASP A 142 -11.63 -5.79 -6.51
CA ASP A 142 -11.76 -5.51 -7.94
C ASP A 142 -10.76 -4.50 -8.49
N SER A 143 -9.99 -3.85 -7.62
CA SER A 143 -9.33 -2.58 -7.93
C SER A 143 -8.33 -2.64 -9.07
N ILE A 144 -7.77 -3.83 -9.35
CA ILE A 144 -6.71 -4.02 -10.33
C ILE A 144 -7.12 -5.10 -11.35
N PRO A 145 -7.88 -4.74 -12.41
CA PRO A 145 -8.30 -5.70 -13.43
C PRO A 145 -7.15 -6.27 -14.27
N ASP A 146 -6.18 -5.43 -14.62
CA ASP A 146 -5.05 -5.79 -15.48
C ASP A 146 -3.74 -5.77 -14.69
N PHE A 147 -3.69 -6.47 -13.57
CA PHE A 147 -2.57 -6.40 -12.61
C PHE A 147 -1.19 -6.70 -13.23
N TYR A 148 -1.12 -7.41 -14.36
CA TYR A 148 0.13 -7.64 -15.12
C TYR A 148 0.67 -6.38 -15.83
N LEU A 149 -0.10 -5.28 -15.84
CA LEU A 149 0.24 -3.97 -16.40
C LEU A 149 0.43 -2.90 -15.32
N VAL A 150 0.26 -3.25 -14.04
CA VAL A 150 0.23 -2.29 -12.93
C VAL A 150 1.44 -2.49 -12.03
N SER A 151 2.09 -1.37 -11.68
CA SER A 151 3.15 -1.29 -10.68
C SER A 151 2.70 -0.35 -9.56
N ILE A 152 2.83 -0.79 -8.31
CA ILE A 152 2.42 -0.02 -7.12
C ILE A 152 3.53 -0.06 -6.08
N GLY A 153 3.98 1.13 -5.65
CA GLY A 153 4.99 1.33 -4.62
C GLY A 153 4.51 1.06 -3.19
N LYS A 154 5.43 1.26 -2.24
CA LYS A 154 5.25 0.97 -0.81
C LYS A 154 4.23 1.89 -0.16
N ASN A 155 3.56 1.41 0.88
CA ASN A 155 2.62 2.15 1.72
C ASN A 155 1.53 2.90 0.95
N THR A 156 1.18 2.41 -0.25
CA THR A 156 0.13 2.99 -1.08
C THR A 156 -1.22 2.41 -0.68
N LEU A 157 -2.22 3.28 -0.54
CA LEU A 157 -3.57 2.90 -0.17
C LEU A 157 -4.50 3.01 -1.38
N LEU A 158 -5.18 1.91 -1.69
CA LEU A 158 -6.21 1.83 -2.71
C LEU A 158 -7.57 1.86 -2.03
N GLY A 159 -8.25 3.01 -2.14
CA GLY A 159 -9.56 3.23 -1.57
C GLY A 159 -10.62 2.29 -2.15
N TRP A 160 -11.71 2.14 -1.41
CA TRP A 160 -12.78 1.21 -1.77
C TRP A 160 -13.32 1.47 -3.18
N ASN A 161 -13.40 0.42 -3.97
CA ASN A 161 -13.93 0.41 -5.33
C ASN A 161 -13.21 1.37 -6.30
N CYS A 162 -11.96 1.77 -6.01
CA CYS A 162 -11.14 2.41 -7.04
C CYS A 162 -10.83 1.41 -8.17
N ASN A 163 -10.64 1.88 -9.40
CA ASN A 163 -10.35 1.02 -10.54
C ASN A 163 -9.09 1.51 -11.28
N ILE A 164 -8.08 0.66 -11.32
CA ILE A 164 -6.80 0.91 -12.02
C ILE A 164 -6.77 0.04 -13.27
N PHE A 165 -7.12 0.63 -14.41
CA PHE A 165 -7.20 -0.06 -15.68
C PHE A 165 -5.88 0.02 -16.46
N GLY A 166 -5.37 -1.15 -16.87
CA GLY A 166 -4.30 -1.26 -17.85
C GLY A 166 -4.83 -1.32 -19.29
N HIS A 167 -6.16 -1.30 -19.48
CA HIS A 167 -6.81 -1.20 -20.78
C HIS A 167 -7.74 0.02 -20.91
N TYR A 168 -7.96 0.47 -22.15
CA TYR A 168 -8.94 1.50 -22.50
C TYR A 168 -9.51 1.24 -23.88
N THR A 169 -10.83 1.28 -24.01
CA THR A 169 -11.56 1.00 -25.25
C THR A 169 -12.41 2.23 -25.62
N PRO A 170 -11.83 3.23 -26.33
CA PRO A 170 -12.53 4.47 -26.66
C PRO A 170 -13.70 4.29 -27.63
N ASP A 171 -13.69 3.22 -28.42
CA ASP A 171 -14.73 2.89 -29.39
C ASP A 171 -14.91 1.37 -29.50
N SER A 172 -15.94 0.92 -30.21
CA SER A 172 -16.30 -0.50 -30.32
C SER A 172 -15.28 -1.38 -31.05
N THR A 173 -14.21 -0.79 -31.60
CA THR A 173 -13.24 -1.48 -32.47
C THR A 173 -11.81 -1.42 -31.96
N ASN A 174 -11.50 -0.49 -31.06
CA ASN A 174 -10.14 -0.20 -30.65
C ASN A 174 -9.98 -0.39 -29.15
N THR A 175 -9.14 -1.35 -28.77
CA THR A 175 -8.66 -1.52 -27.40
C THR A 175 -7.19 -1.16 -27.31
N PHE A 176 -6.83 -0.37 -26.31
CA PHE A 176 -5.47 0.06 -26.03
C PHE A 176 -5.03 -0.51 -24.69
N LEU A 177 -3.83 -1.06 -24.65
CA LEU A 177 -3.17 -1.50 -23.41
C LEU A 177 -2.03 -0.57 -23.06
N GLY A 178 -1.89 -0.26 -21.78
CA GLY A 178 -0.86 0.64 -21.27
C GLY A 178 -0.54 0.32 -19.82
N LYS A 179 0.69 0.63 -19.42
CA LYS A 179 1.13 0.42 -18.03
C LYS A 179 0.57 1.52 -17.13
N VAL A 180 0.34 1.19 -15.86
CA VAL A 180 0.06 2.18 -14.82
C VAL A 180 1.13 2.06 -13.75
N ASP A 181 1.84 3.15 -13.51
CA ASP A 181 2.91 3.21 -12.52
C ASP A 181 2.48 4.13 -11.37
N ILE A 182 2.31 3.55 -10.18
CA ILE A 182 1.94 4.26 -8.95
C ILE A 182 3.13 4.21 -7.98
N GLY A 183 3.55 5.38 -7.51
CA GLY A 183 4.65 5.56 -6.57
C GLY A 183 4.39 5.06 -5.15
N ASN A 184 5.28 5.46 -4.25
CA ASN A 184 5.21 5.16 -2.82
C ASN A 184 4.33 6.18 -2.08
N ASN A 185 3.71 5.76 -0.97
CA ASN A 185 2.88 6.58 -0.10
C ASN A 185 1.75 7.31 -0.86
N VAL A 186 1.22 6.69 -1.91
CA VAL A 186 0.14 7.29 -2.71
C VAL A 186 -1.22 6.93 -2.11
N LEU A 187 -2.16 7.87 -2.14
CA LEU A 187 -3.57 7.58 -1.86
C LEU A 187 -4.37 7.63 -3.15
N ILE A 188 -4.95 6.49 -3.56
CA ILE A 188 -5.98 6.45 -4.60
C ILE A 188 -7.33 6.45 -3.90
N GLY A 189 -8.10 7.53 -4.04
CA GLY A 189 -9.39 7.71 -3.40
C GLY A 189 -10.42 6.65 -3.80
N ALA A 190 -11.42 6.47 -2.94
CA ALA A 190 -12.52 5.56 -3.19
C ALA A 190 -13.26 5.92 -4.49
N GLU A 191 -13.63 4.91 -5.27
CA GLU A 191 -14.29 5.05 -6.57
C GLU A 191 -13.53 5.88 -7.62
N ALA A 192 -12.24 6.19 -7.39
CA ALA A 192 -11.41 6.82 -8.40
C ALA A 192 -11.12 5.85 -9.57
N ILE A 193 -11.05 6.39 -10.78
CA ILE A 193 -10.70 5.64 -11.99
C ILE A 193 -9.35 6.14 -12.51
N VAL A 194 -8.41 5.22 -12.65
CA VAL A 194 -7.08 5.46 -13.22
C VAL A 194 -6.98 4.71 -14.54
N TRP A 195 -6.82 5.44 -15.63
CA TRP A 195 -6.70 4.88 -16.99
C TRP A 195 -5.25 4.48 -17.36
N PRO A 196 -5.04 3.77 -18.48
CA PRO A 196 -3.72 3.33 -18.91
C PRO A 196 -2.73 4.45 -19.19
N ASN A 197 -1.45 4.12 -19.16
CA ASN A 197 -0.31 5.02 -19.39
C ASN A 197 -0.23 6.16 -18.37
N VAL A 198 -0.89 6.02 -17.22
CA VAL A 198 -0.80 6.98 -16.13
C VAL A 198 0.44 6.70 -15.27
N LYS A 199 1.10 7.78 -14.84
CA LYS A 199 2.16 7.75 -13.85
C LYS A 199 1.79 8.64 -12.68
N ILE A 200 1.84 8.11 -11.46
CA ILE A 200 1.55 8.84 -10.23
C ILE A 200 2.80 8.84 -9.35
N GLY A 201 3.35 10.03 -9.10
CA GLY A 201 4.53 10.21 -8.27
C GLY A 201 4.27 9.96 -6.78
N ASP A 202 5.37 9.83 -6.04
CA ASP A 202 5.35 9.52 -4.61
C ASP A 202 4.59 10.58 -3.78
N ASN A 203 4.00 10.14 -2.68
CA ASN A 203 3.24 10.96 -1.72
C ASN A 203 2.03 11.70 -2.32
N SER A 204 1.61 11.38 -3.53
CA SER A 204 0.50 12.06 -4.19
C SER A 204 -0.87 11.49 -3.78
N ILE A 205 -1.91 12.30 -3.93
CA ILE A 205 -3.29 11.96 -3.57
C ILE A 205 -4.18 12.16 -4.79
N VAL A 206 -4.91 11.11 -5.18
CA VAL A 206 -6.04 11.20 -6.11
C VAL A 206 -7.32 11.15 -5.28
N GLN A 207 -8.13 12.19 -5.32
CA GLN A 207 -9.35 12.27 -4.53
C GLN A 207 -10.41 11.25 -4.98
N ASN A 208 -11.36 10.98 -4.08
CA ASN A 208 -12.49 10.09 -4.35
C ASN A 208 -13.23 10.45 -5.64
N LYS A 209 -13.75 9.46 -6.35
CA LYS A 209 -14.54 9.61 -7.58
C LYS A 209 -13.85 10.34 -8.74
N SER A 210 -12.53 10.55 -8.66
CA SER A 210 -11.77 11.26 -9.69
C SER A 210 -11.45 10.37 -10.88
N VAL A 211 -11.38 10.95 -12.08
CA VAL A 211 -11.02 10.21 -13.32
C VAL A 211 -9.70 10.72 -13.87
N VAL A 212 -8.63 9.97 -13.63
CA VAL A 212 -7.29 10.24 -14.18
C VAL A 212 -7.23 9.71 -15.61
N ARG A 213 -7.18 10.60 -16.59
CA ARG A 213 -7.26 10.29 -18.03
C ARG A 213 -6.02 9.53 -18.53
N PRO A 214 -6.12 8.78 -19.64
CA PRO A 214 -4.97 8.08 -20.21
C PRO A 214 -3.78 9.01 -20.43
N GLY A 215 -2.57 8.54 -20.12
CA GLY A 215 -1.33 9.32 -20.33
C GLY A 215 -1.07 10.44 -19.31
N THR A 216 -1.93 10.62 -18.30
CA THR A 216 -1.71 11.66 -17.29
C THR A 216 -0.47 11.34 -16.44
N ILE A 217 0.39 12.35 -16.25
CA ILE A 217 1.52 12.29 -15.32
C ILE A 217 1.19 13.18 -14.14
N ILE A 218 1.06 12.58 -12.96
CA ILE A 218 0.88 13.28 -11.68
C ILE A 218 2.27 13.36 -11.02
N PRO A 219 2.86 14.55 -10.86
CA PRO A 219 4.11 14.73 -10.12
C PRO A 219 4.00 14.26 -8.65
N PRO A 220 5.13 13.97 -7.98
CA PRO A 220 5.16 13.71 -6.55
C PRO A 220 4.61 14.87 -5.72
N ASN A 221 4.09 14.58 -4.54
CA ASN A 221 3.55 15.55 -3.58
C ASN A 221 2.45 16.45 -4.17
N GLU A 222 1.53 15.89 -4.96
CA GLU A 222 0.39 16.64 -5.49
C GLU A 222 -0.95 15.99 -5.14
N ILE A 223 -1.96 16.84 -4.95
CA ILE A 223 -3.35 16.42 -4.79
C ILE A 223 -4.10 16.71 -6.10
N TRP A 224 -4.73 15.69 -6.66
CA TRP A 224 -5.52 15.75 -7.88
C TRP A 224 -6.95 15.32 -7.61
N GLY A 225 -7.92 15.93 -8.30
CA GLY A 225 -9.30 15.50 -8.21
C GLY A 225 -10.19 16.00 -9.35
N GLY A 226 -11.39 15.42 -9.46
CA GLY A 226 -12.42 15.79 -10.46
C GLY A 226 -12.53 14.82 -11.64
N ILE A 227 -13.46 15.14 -12.57
CA ILE A 227 -13.75 14.36 -13.78
C ILE A 227 -13.71 15.29 -15.00
N PRO A 228 -12.60 15.38 -15.74
CA PRO A 228 -11.32 14.69 -15.52
C PRO A 228 -10.54 15.26 -14.32
N ALA A 229 -9.65 14.45 -13.75
CA ALA A 229 -8.81 14.86 -12.63
C ALA A 229 -7.86 15.99 -13.05
N ARG A 230 -7.75 16.99 -12.18
CA ARG A 230 -6.83 18.13 -12.32
C ARG A 230 -6.13 18.37 -10.99
N LYS A 231 -4.94 18.98 -11.05
CA LYS A 231 -4.22 19.43 -9.85
C LYS A 231 -5.11 20.39 -9.06
N ILE A 232 -5.27 20.09 -7.77
CA ILE A 232 -5.96 20.93 -6.78
C ILE A 232 -4.93 21.79 -6.06
N LYS A 233 -3.92 21.14 -5.46
CA LYS A 233 -2.82 21.79 -4.77
C LYS A 233 -1.60 20.88 -4.68
N SER A 234 -0.44 21.47 -4.40
CA SER A 234 0.72 20.71 -3.96
C SER A 234 0.59 20.39 -2.47
N ILE A 235 1.16 19.25 -2.07
CA ILE A 235 1.34 18.86 -0.69
C ILE A 235 2.63 19.52 -0.25
N GLU A 236 2.52 20.64 0.45
CA GLU A 236 3.63 21.14 1.23
C GLU A 236 3.95 20.08 2.29
N GLN A 237 5.23 19.73 2.43
CA GLN A 237 5.67 18.96 3.58
C GLN A 237 5.35 19.83 4.80
N GLN A 238 4.23 19.55 5.45
CA GLN A 238 3.98 20.06 6.79
C GLN A 238 5.01 19.39 7.68
N THR A 239 6.16 20.03 7.85
CA THR A 239 6.87 19.99 9.11
C THR A 239 5.88 20.54 10.12
N TYR A 240 5.09 19.66 10.73
CA TYR A 240 4.45 20.02 11.98
C TYR A 240 5.60 20.46 12.89
N PRO A 241 5.66 21.73 13.33
CA PRO A 241 6.56 22.05 14.41
C PRO A 241 6.12 21.12 15.53
N ILE A 242 6.97 20.15 15.88
CA ILE A 242 6.82 19.42 17.13
C ILE A 242 6.68 20.54 18.17
N PRO A 243 5.55 20.64 18.89
CA PRO A 243 5.39 21.67 19.89
C PRO A 243 6.62 21.60 20.79
N LEU A 244 7.36 22.72 20.89
CA LEU A 244 8.49 22.78 21.81
C LEU A 244 7.95 22.37 23.18
N PRO A 245 8.64 21.49 23.92
CA PRO A 245 8.19 21.15 25.25
C PRO A 245 8.04 22.43 26.06
N GLU A 246 6.95 22.54 26.80
CA GLU A 246 6.82 23.61 27.78
C GLU A 246 7.96 23.49 28.80
N ILE A 247 8.45 24.62 29.31
CA ILE A 247 9.59 24.63 30.26
C ILE A 247 9.30 23.70 31.46
N GLU A 248 8.04 23.62 31.88
CA GLU A 248 7.55 22.74 32.96
C GLU A 248 7.71 21.25 32.65
N GLN A 249 7.53 20.84 31.39
CA GLN A 249 7.75 19.44 30.98
C GLN A 249 9.22 19.08 31.02
N VAL A 250 10.09 20.01 30.62
CA VAL A 250 11.54 19.81 30.68
C VAL A 250 12.02 19.80 32.13
N GLU A 251 11.50 20.69 32.97
CA GLU A 251 11.78 20.72 34.42
C GLU A 251 11.39 19.40 35.09
N THR A 252 10.19 18.90 34.83
CA THR A 252 9.71 17.61 35.35
C THR A 252 10.66 16.48 34.96
N TYR A 253 11.08 16.44 33.69
CA TYR A 253 12.00 15.41 33.21
C TYR A 253 13.40 15.52 33.86
N ILE A 254 13.91 16.73 34.09
CA ILE A 254 15.17 16.94 34.82
C ILE A 254 15.05 16.41 36.25
N GLN A 255 13.95 16.71 36.95
CA GLN A 255 13.71 16.21 38.30
C GLN A 255 13.61 14.67 38.34
N GLU A 256 12.95 14.06 37.36
CA GLU A 256 12.90 12.60 37.21
C GLU A 256 14.30 12.00 36.96
N LEU A 257 15.12 12.62 36.11
CA LEU A 257 16.49 12.17 35.86
C LEU A 257 17.34 12.25 37.14
N LEU A 258 17.26 13.36 37.87
CA LEU A 258 17.98 13.56 39.13
C LEU A 258 17.56 12.51 40.18
N SER A 259 16.26 12.23 40.30
CA SER A 259 15.75 11.23 41.24
C SER A 259 16.11 9.80 40.84
N ASN A 260 15.97 9.43 39.57
CA ASN A 260 16.10 8.04 39.13
C ASN A 260 17.54 7.62 38.88
N ASP A 261 18.36 8.48 38.28
CA ASP A 261 19.74 8.13 37.91
C ASP A 261 20.75 8.48 39.00
N TYR A 262 20.46 9.51 39.81
CA TYR A 262 21.39 10.07 40.80
C TYR A 262 20.87 10.00 42.24
N ASN A 263 19.63 9.56 42.46
CA ASN A 263 18.97 9.52 43.77
C ASN A 263 18.92 10.89 44.49
N LEU A 264 18.83 11.97 43.70
CA LEU A 264 18.79 13.35 44.17
C LEU A 264 17.36 13.88 44.16
N LYS A 265 16.98 14.59 45.23
CA LYS A 265 15.69 15.27 45.32
C LYS A 265 15.93 16.76 45.53
N CYS A 266 15.57 17.55 44.52
CA CYS A 266 15.61 19.02 44.63
C CYS A 266 14.33 19.50 45.30
N SER A 267 14.48 20.29 46.36
CA SER A 267 13.34 20.91 47.06
C SER A 267 12.98 22.26 46.42
N ASP A 268 13.97 22.96 45.89
CA ASP A 268 13.86 24.21 45.14
C ASP A 268 14.71 24.10 43.85
N LYS A 269 14.21 24.65 42.74
CA LYS A 269 14.93 24.70 41.46
C LYS A 269 16.17 25.59 41.48
N ASN A 270 16.32 26.47 42.48
CA ASN A 270 17.51 27.30 42.68
C ASN A 270 18.58 26.60 43.56
N GLU A 271 18.29 25.41 44.08
CA GLU A 271 19.21 24.67 44.94
C GLU A 271 20.47 24.25 44.16
N PRO A 272 21.70 24.57 44.63
CA PRO A 272 22.93 24.20 43.93
C PRO A 272 23.08 22.68 43.86
N LEU A 273 23.10 22.11 42.66
CA LEU A 273 23.13 20.66 42.46
C LEU A 273 24.42 20.00 42.95
N LEU A 274 25.52 20.76 42.99
CA LEU A 274 26.79 20.32 43.60
C LEU A 274 26.64 20.04 45.10
N SER A 275 25.83 20.84 45.81
CA SER A 275 25.59 20.65 47.25
C SER A 275 24.80 19.38 47.55
N LEU A 276 24.02 18.92 46.58
CA LEU A 276 23.28 17.66 46.62
C LEU A 276 24.15 16.45 46.20
N GLY A 277 25.38 16.68 45.75
CA GLY A 277 26.33 15.62 45.39
C GLY A 277 26.36 15.25 43.90
N LEU A 278 25.71 16.03 43.02
CA LEU A 278 25.87 15.86 41.58
C LEU A 278 27.27 16.31 41.15
N LYS A 279 27.95 15.56 40.27
CA LYS A 279 29.27 15.95 39.75
C LYS A 279 29.13 16.73 38.45
N ILE A 280 30.11 17.59 38.16
CA ILE A 280 30.16 18.36 36.91
C ILE A 280 30.18 17.43 35.68
N GLU A 281 30.87 16.29 35.78
CA GLU A 281 30.96 15.28 34.71
C GLU A 281 29.60 14.71 34.28
N ASP A 282 28.62 14.71 35.19
CA ASP A 282 27.28 14.16 34.93
C ASP A 282 26.40 15.11 34.09
N LEU A 283 26.76 16.40 34.01
CA LEU A 283 26.03 17.40 33.23
C LEU A 283 25.96 17.02 31.75
N THR A 284 27.08 16.58 31.16
CA THR A 284 27.10 16.14 29.76
C THR A 284 26.14 14.98 29.51
N ARG A 285 26.01 14.06 30.47
CA ARG A 285 25.07 12.93 30.38
C ARG A 285 23.62 13.38 30.47
N ILE A 286 23.31 14.33 31.36
CA ILE A 286 21.98 14.93 31.50
C ILE A 286 21.59 15.65 30.19
N PHE A 287 22.48 16.48 29.63
CA PHE A 287 22.23 17.17 28.36
C PHE A 287 22.02 16.23 27.19
N ASN A 288 22.82 15.17 27.08
CA ASN A 288 22.63 14.15 26.04
C ASN A 288 21.26 13.44 26.16
N LYS A 289 20.79 13.16 27.38
CA LYS A 289 19.46 12.59 27.59
C LYS A 289 18.34 13.58 27.23
N LEU A 290 18.50 14.86 27.57
CA LEU A 290 17.57 15.93 27.20
C LEU A 290 17.46 16.08 25.68
N GLN A 291 18.60 16.15 24.97
CA GLN A 291 18.63 16.25 23.51
C GLN A 291 18.04 15.00 22.83
N LYS A 292 18.28 13.79 23.39
CA LYS A 292 17.70 12.55 22.87
C LYS A 292 16.19 12.44 23.12
N ARG A 293 15.69 13.03 24.21
CA ARG A 293 14.25 13.07 24.53
C ARG A 293 13.53 14.11 23.69
N TYR A 294 14.21 15.22 23.42
CA TYR A 294 13.71 16.37 22.69
C TYR A 294 14.66 16.68 21.53
N ASP A 295 14.48 15.98 20.40
CA ASP A 295 15.38 16.00 19.22
C ASP A 295 15.73 17.40 18.67
N ASN A 296 14.96 18.44 19.03
CA ASN A 296 15.11 19.82 18.55
C ASN A 296 15.57 20.82 19.64
N LEU A 297 16.00 20.34 20.82
CA LEU A 297 16.43 21.20 21.93
C LEU A 297 17.90 21.62 21.75
N PHE A 298 18.16 22.93 21.67
CA PHE A 298 19.53 23.47 21.72
C PHE A 298 19.87 23.83 23.16
N ILE A 299 21.03 23.35 23.63
CA ILE A 299 21.52 23.57 24.98
C ILE A 299 22.86 24.30 24.86
N ASP A 300 22.90 25.56 25.27
CA ASP A 300 24.15 26.32 25.35
C ASP A 300 24.79 26.16 26.71
N VAL A 301 25.75 25.25 26.80
CA VAL A 301 26.45 24.95 28.05
C VAL A 301 27.51 25.99 28.43
N THR A 302 27.76 26.99 27.57
CA THR A 302 28.83 27.99 27.80
C THR A 302 28.50 28.99 28.91
N GLU A 303 27.22 29.16 29.24
CA GLU A 303 26.77 30.10 30.29
C GLU A 303 26.58 29.45 31.68
N ILE A 304 26.84 28.15 31.83
CA ILE A 304 26.66 27.46 33.11
C ILE A 304 27.84 27.73 34.03
N ASN A 305 27.56 28.37 35.17
CA ASN A 305 28.52 28.47 36.26
C ASN A 305 28.75 27.09 36.88
N THR A 306 29.93 26.51 36.62
CA THR A 306 30.30 25.18 37.08
C THR A 306 30.48 25.06 38.59
N GLU A 307 30.44 26.16 39.34
CA GLU A 307 30.56 26.19 40.81
C GLU A 307 29.20 26.31 41.53
N THR A 308 28.13 26.73 40.86
CA THR A 308 26.85 27.04 41.52
C THR A 308 25.60 26.61 40.75
N PHE A 309 25.73 25.75 39.74
CA PHE A 309 24.60 25.44 38.86
C PHE A 309 23.43 24.74 39.57
N SER A 310 22.22 25.12 39.16
CA SER A 310 20.93 24.63 39.66
C SER A 310 20.06 24.10 38.51
N VAL A 311 18.90 23.52 38.83
CA VAL A 311 17.90 23.12 37.80
C VAL A 311 17.46 24.32 36.98
N LYS A 312 17.31 25.49 37.60
CA LYS A 312 16.98 26.74 36.91
C LYS A 312 18.04 27.15 35.90
N ASP A 313 19.32 26.98 36.23
CA ASP A 313 20.42 27.33 35.32
C ASP A 313 20.46 26.36 34.13
N ILE A 314 20.22 25.07 34.37
CA ILE A 314 20.01 24.07 33.30
C ILE A 314 18.86 24.49 32.39
N LEU A 315 17.72 24.91 32.95
CA LEU A 315 16.58 25.40 32.15
C LEU A 315 16.90 26.67 31.38
N ALA A 316 17.73 27.56 31.92
CA ALA A 316 18.12 28.81 31.26
C ALA A 316 18.99 28.59 30.02
N THR A 317 19.77 27.49 29.99
CA THR A 317 20.59 27.12 28.83
C THR A 317 19.81 26.59 27.63
N ILE A 318 18.51 26.36 27.80
CA ILE A 318 17.63 25.80 26.78
C ILE A 318 17.14 26.94 25.89
N HIS A 319 17.71 27.05 24.69
CA HIS A 319 17.23 28.00 23.69
C HIS A 319 16.20 27.35 22.78
N LYS A 320 15.09 28.07 22.56
CA LYS A 320 14.07 27.68 21.60
C LYS A 320 14.59 27.97 20.18
N TRP A 321 14.88 26.88 19.45
CA TRP A 321 15.14 26.76 18.01
C TRP A 321 16.58 26.90 17.48
N LYS A 322 16.88 26.00 16.53
CA LYS A 322 17.88 26.17 15.45
C LYS A 322 17.09 26.56 14.20
N ASN A 323 17.23 27.80 13.73
CA ASN A 323 16.77 28.20 12.39
C ASN A 323 17.66 27.51 11.34
N THR A 324 17.41 26.24 11.04
CA THR A 324 17.94 25.60 9.83
C THR A 324 16.92 25.80 8.71
N LYS A 325 17.27 26.72 7.81
CA LYS A 325 16.73 26.86 6.45
C LYS A 325 16.76 25.54 5.70
#